data_AF-A0A4S9U8F9-F1
#
_entry.id   AF-A0A4S9U8F9-F1
#
_cell.length_a   1.000
_cell.length_b   1.000
_cell.length_c   1.000
_cell.angle_alpha   90.00
_cell.angle_beta   90.00
_cell.angle_gamma   90.00
#
_symmetry.space_group_name_H-M   'P 1'
#
loop_
_entity.id
_entity.type
_entity.pdbx_description
1 polymer ?
#
loop_
_entity_poly.entity_id
_entity_poly.type
_entity_poly.pdbx_seq_one_letter_code
_entity_poly.pdbx_strand_id
1 'polypeptide(L)'
;MENLELVPFGGYISDDSDFYGTAKTRKKLESHSKRSTSKQLVQTWNETQASHPVASPVVSGKIVPDVLYNRLEGVQGARQLNETVDEFLKRLPPKTTTTGPWIWITCPVVKNEESKSRHAPESEESPEEMTDRASALLSQFSGEKERIINANPTSAQSSITRKLGPLREQLKEDILDLAVSCGVTSGKWMLFPKPDDVNRVWRLVAEAVVDGRLGDTAKVAPADPPNPFTGEQRQSSHLICVYTKDFSDLDDVRRVLAEMVELGLAPRNAADGAIYYKADVYTYLNIDSSNPYGLKASLYSSKDLAGLSKTTHTKPSALGGSTKRKQQTLTTMLGDGKKRRR
;
A
#
# COMPACT_ATOMS: atom_id res chain seq x y z
N MET A 1 -53.17 -17.46 7.86
CA MET A 1 -53.26 -16.30 8.77
C MET A 1 -52.01 -16.34 9.60
N GLU A 2 -50.95 -15.68 9.14
CA GLU A 2 -50.47 -14.34 9.56
C GLU A 2 -49.21 -14.56 10.41
N ASN A 3 -48.12 -13.82 10.33
CA ASN A 3 -47.64 -12.82 9.37
C ASN A 3 -46.12 -12.73 9.63
N LEU A 4 -45.31 -12.70 8.58
CA LEU A 4 -43.87 -12.47 8.64
C LEU A 4 -43.62 -10.99 8.96
N GLU A 5 -42.91 -10.72 10.06
CA GLU A 5 -42.55 -9.38 10.51
C GLU A 5 -41.41 -8.83 9.63
N LEU A 6 -41.80 -8.11 8.57
CA LEU A 6 -40.93 -7.27 7.75
C LEU A 6 -40.60 -5.99 8.53
N VAL A 7 -39.33 -5.80 8.86
CA VAL A 7 -38.81 -4.53 9.40
C VAL A 7 -38.77 -3.51 8.26
N PRO A 8 -39.48 -2.36 8.34
CA PRO A 8 -39.48 -1.38 7.28
C PRO A 8 -38.19 -0.54 7.30
N PHE A 9 -37.54 -0.47 6.15
CA PHE A 9 -36.48 0.48 5.82
C PHE A 9 -37.01 1.92 5.91
N GLY A 10 -36.86 2.52 7.10
CA GLY A 10 -37.02 3.96 7.30
C GLY A 10 -35.65 4.62 7.33
N GLY A 11 -35.18 5.11 6.18
CA GLY A 11 -34.02 5.98 6.13
C GLY A 11 -34.28 7.26 6.92
N TYR A 12 -33.45 7.54 7.91
CA TYR A 12 -33.38 8.83 8.58
C TYR A 12 -32.77 9.86 7.60
N ILE A 13 -33.61 10.46 6.76
CA ILE A 13 -33.31 11.76 6.17
C ILE A 13 -33.80 12.77 7.19
N SER A 14 -32.88 13.37 7.93
CA SER A 14 -33.15 14.47 8.86
C SER A 14 -33.76 15.63 8.08
N ASP A 15 -35.01 16.00 8.39
CA ASP A 15 -35.76 17.11 7.79
C ASP A 15 -35.34 18.50 8.32
N ASP A 16 -34.30 18.56 9.18
CA ASP A 16 -33.75 19.82 9.71
C ASP A 16 -32.70 20.45 8.78
N SER A 17 -32.80 20.20 7.47
CA SER A 17 -31.92 20.83 6.48
C SER A 17 -32.43 22.21 6.10
N ASP A 18 -31.82 23.25 6.69
CA ASP A 18 -31.98 24.66 6.32
C ASP A 18 -31.40 25.00 4.91
N PHE A 19 -31.23 23.98 4.06
CA PHE A 19 -30.69 24.09 2.70
C PHE A 19 -31.47 25.07 1.82
N TYR A 20 -32.79 25.19 2.02
CA TYR A 20 -33.64 26.16 1.31
C TYR A 20 -33.79 27.51 2.02
N GLY A 21 -33.01 27.74 3.08
CA GLY A 21 -33.02 28.95 3.88
C GLY A 21 -34.25 29.05 4.81
N THR A 22 -34.11 29.92 5.81
CA THR A 22 -35.15 30.15 6.83
C THR A 22 -36.49 30.56 6.20
N ALA A 23 -37.61 30.29 6.88
CA ALA A 23 -38.94 30.67 6.43
C ALA A 23 -39.07 32.18 6.10
N LYS A 24 -38.32 33.03 6.82
CA LYS A 24 -38.22 34.48 6.55
C LYS A 24 -37.53 34.77 5.21
N THR A 25 -36.46 34.04 4.90
CA THR A 25 -35.72 34.14 3.63
C THR A 25 -36.60 33.69 2.46
N ARG A 26 -37.29 32.54 2.58
CA ARG A 26 -38.21 32.05 1.54
C ARG A 26 -39.35 33.02 1.25
N LYS A 27 -40.00 33.55 2.30
CA LYS A 27 -41.09 34.53 2.14
C LYS A 27 -40.63 35.84 1.49
N LYS A 28 -39.40 36.28 1.76
CA LYS A 28 -38.79 37.45 1.11
C LYS A 28 -38.51 37.18 -0.38
N LEU A 29 -37.94 36.02 -0.71
CA LEU A 29 -37.62 35.62 -2.08
C LEU A 29 -38.87 35.40 -2.93
N GLU A 30 -39.91 34.75 -2.39
CA GLU A 30 -41.20 34.61 -3.07
C GLU A 30 -41.88 35.96 -3.34
N SER A 31 -41.77 36.89 -2.38
CA SER A 31 -42.31 38.25 -2.54
C SER A 31 -41.57 39.07 -3.60
N HIS A 32 -40.28 38.78 -3.82
CA HIS A 32 -39.48 39.34 -4.91
C HIS A 32 -39.81 38.68 -6.25
N SER A 33 -39.93 37.35 -6.29
CA SER A 33 -40.28 36.59 -7.50
C SER A 33 -41.65 37.00 -8.06
N LYS A 34 -42.65 37.24 -7.21
CA LYS A 34 -43.98 37.70 -7.62
C LYS A 34 -44.01 39.14 -8.14
N ARG A 35 -42.97 39.94 -7.88
CA ARG A 35 -42.87 41.35 -8.28
C ARG A 35 -42.06 41.59 -9.55
N SER A 36 -41.34 40.57 -10.02
CA SER A 36 -40.45 40.68 -11.17
C SER A 36 -40.91 39.74 -12.27
N THR A 37 -41.14 40.27 -13.47
CA THR A 37 -41.42 39.41 -14.64
C THR A 37 -40.13 38.80 -15.18
N SER A 38 -40.20 37.60 -15.75
CA SER A 38 -39.04 36.92 -16.36
C SER A 38 -38.31 37.80 -17.39
N LYS A 39 -39.04 38.66 -18.11
CA LYS A 39 -38.47 39.64 -19.05
C LYS A 39 -37.63 40.72 -18.35
N GLN A 40 -38.07 41.22 -17.19
CA GLN A 40 -37.31 42.18 -16.40
C GLN A 40 -36.03 41.55 -15.84
N LEU A 41 -36.09 40.30 -15.36
CA LEU A 41 -34.93 39.59 -14.84
C LEU A 41 -33.86 39.34 -15.93
N VAL A 42 -34.29 38.95 -17.13
CA VAL A 42 -33.38 38.77 -18.28
C VAL A 42 -32.78 40.10 -18.73
N GLN A 43 -33.57 41.18 -18.70
CA GLN A 43 -33.09 42.50 -19.04
C GLN A 43 -32.07 43.01 -18.01
N THR A 44 -32.34 42.86 -16.72
CA THR A 44 -31.36 43.20 -15.66
C THR A 44 -30.10 42.35 -15.79
N TRP A 45 -30.22 41.04 -16.03
CA TRP A 45 -29.07 40.14 -16.24
C TRP A 45 -28.17 40.58 -17.41
N ASN A 46 -28.80 40.99 -18.52
CA ASN A 46 -28.08 41.46 -19.71
C ASN A 46 -27.47 42.86 -19.50
N GLU A 47 -28.15 43.74 -18.76
CA GLU A 47 -27.67 45.08 -18.41
C GLU A 47 -26.53 45.03 -17.37
N THR A 48 -26.51 44.03 -16.48
CA THR A 48 -25.48 43.84 -15.44
C THR A 48 -24.38 42.85 -15.81
N GLN A 49 -24.08 42.64 -17.11
CA GLN A 49 -22.97 41.79 -17.61
C GLN A 49 -21.56 42.27 -17.19
N ALA A 50 -21.30 42.64 -15.92
CA ALA A 50 -19.99 43.01 -15.39
C ALA A 50 -19.96 43.19 -13.86
N SER A 51 -20.21 42.16 -13.04
CA SER A 51 -19.84 42.25 -11.59
C SER A 51 -19.43 40.95 -10.91
N HIS A 52 -19.64 39.79 -11.53
CA HIS A 52 -19.07 38.54 -11.04
C HIS A 52 -18.24 37.92 -12.16
N PRO A 53 -16.94 37.62 -11.94
CA PRO A 53 -16.15 36.91 -12.92
C PRO A 53 -16.73 35.50 -13.02
N VAL A 54 -17.57 35.27 -14.03
CA VAL A 54 -17.66 33.94 -14.62
C VAL A 54 -16.26 33.70 -15.17
N ALA A 55 -15.56 32.70 -14.64
CA ALA A 55 -14.24 32.35 -15.11
C ALA A 55 -14.29 32.23 -16.65
N SER A 56 -13.62 33.15 -17.35
CA SER A 56 -13.38 33.00 -18.77
C SER A 56 -12.70 31.64 -18.97
N PRO A 57 -13.07 30.85 -19.99
CA PRO A 57 -12.31 29.65 -20.28
C PRO A 57 -10.92 30.12 -20.65
N VAL A 58 -9.97 29.93 -19.73
CA VAL A 58 -8.55 30.10 -20.02
C VAL A 58 -8.21 28.98 -20.97
N VAL A 59 -8.40 29.24 -22.27
CA VAL A 59 -7.72 28.50 -23.33
C VAL A 59 -6.26 28.94 -23.25
N SER A 60 -5.55 28.40 -22.27
CA SER A 60 -4.09 28.43 -22.27
C SER A 60 -3.63 27.56 -23.42
N GLY A 61 -3.26 28.22 -24.51
CA GLY A 61 -2.65 27.60 -25.67
C GLY A 61 -1.33 26.94 -25.30
N LYS A 62 -1.36 25.62 -25.18
CA LYS A 62 -0.41 24.59 -25.66
C LYS A 62 -0.62 23.32 -24.82
N ILE A 63 -1.59 22.50 -25.16
CA ILE A 63 -1.66 21.13 -24.62
C ILE A 63 -2.06 20.20 -25.76
N VAL A 64 -1.06 19.64 -26.44
CA VAL A 64 -1.21 18.38 -27.17
C VAL A 64 0.10 17.60 -26.98
N PRO A 65 0.10 16.33 -26.54
CA PRO A 65 -1.06 15.50 -26.20
C PRO A 65 -1.05 15.02 -24.73
N ASP A 66 -2.26 14.78 -24.20
CA ASP A 66 -2.52 13.80 -23.14
C ASP A 66 -2.13 12.39 -23.62
N VAL A 67 -0.85 12.19 -23.97
CA VAL A 67 -0.36 10.85 -24.32
C VAL A 67 -0.24 10.09 -23.02
N LEU A 68 -1.12 9.11 -22.85
CA LEU A 68 -0.95 8.13 -21.80
C LEU A 68 0.36 7.38 -22.03
N TYR A 69 1.10 7.20 -20.96
CA TYR A 69 2.32 6.43 -20.88
C TYR A 69 2.04 5.18 -20.04
N ASN A 70 2.47 4.04 -20.59
CA ASN A 70 2.47 2.74 -19.95
C ASN A 70 3.91 2.22 -20.04
N ARG A 71 4.51 1.95 -18.87
CA ARG A 71 5.91 1.48 -18.79
C ARG A 71 6.11 0.07 -19.35
N LEU A 72 5.04 -0.72 -19.49
CA LEU A 72 5.05 -2.07 -20.03
C LEU A 72 4.40 -2.16 -21.42
N GLU A 73 4.27 -1.03 -22.12
CA GLU A 73 3.77 -1.02 -23.49
C GLU A 73 4.66 -1.88 -24.41
N GLY A 74 4.05 -2.73 -25.22
CA GLY A 74 4.70 -3.72 -26.07
C GLY A 74 4.98 -5.07 -25.40
N VAL A 75 4.91 -5.17 -24.06
CA VAL A 75 5.14 -6.43 -23.35
C VAL A 75 3.92 -7.34 -23.49
N GLN A 76 4.08 -8.50 -24.13
CA GLN A 76 2.96 -9.41 -24.47
C GLN A 76 2.10 -9.80 -23.25
N GLY A 77 2.74 -10.03 -22.10
CA GLY A 77 2.08 -10.38 -20.83
C GLY A 77 1.47 -9.20 -20.07
N ALA A 78 1.58 -7.97 -20.58
CA ALA A 78 1.05 -6.77 -19.94
C ALA A 78 -0.18 -6.23 -20.65
N ARG A 79 -1.00 -5.47 -19.92
CA ARG A 79 -2.02 -4.60 -20.53
C ARG A 79 -1.36 -3.55 -21.44
N GLN A 80 -1.98 -3.31 -22.59
CA GLN A 80 -1.58 -2.29 -23.56
C GLN A 80 -2.48 -1.04 -23.47
N LEU A 81 -1.98 0.11 -23.93
CA LEU A 81 -2.75 1.36 -23.94
C LEU A 81 -3.87 1.37 -24.99
N ASN A 82 -3.72 0.58 -26.04
CA ASN A 82 -4.69 0.46 -27.12
C ASN A 82 -5.85 -0.52 -26.82
N GLU A 83 -5.88 -1.11 -25.63
CA GLU A 83 -6.96 -2.00 -25.19
C GLU A 83 -7.62 -1.52 -23.89
N THR A 84 -8.91 -1.81 -23.77
CA THR A 84 -9.67 -1.65 -22.53
C THR A 84 -9.25 -2.69 -21.49
N VAL A 85 -9.57 -2.45 -20.22
CA VAL A 85 -9.33 -3.44 -19.15
C VAL A 85 -10.08 -4.75 -19.44
N ASP A 86 -11.30 -4.67 -19.98
CA ASP A 86 -12.07 -5.87 -20.34
C ASP A 86 -11.45 -6.68 -21.48
N GLU A 87 -10.93 -6.03 -22.51
CA GLU A 87 -10.20 -6.71 -23.60
C GLU A 87 -8.93 -7.37 -23.08
N PHE A 88 -8.17 -6.67 -22.24
CA PHE A 88 -7.00 -7.24 -21.56
C PHE A 88 -7.35 -8.48 -20.74
N LEU A 89 -8.39 -8.42 -19.90
CA LEU A 89 -8.81 -9.54 -19.05
C LEU A 89 -9.35 -10.74 -19.85
N LYS A 90 -9.91 -10.49 -21.04
CA LYS A 90 -10.32 -11.56 -21.99
C LYS A 90 -9.12 -12.17 -22.70
N ARG A 91 -8.11 -11.35 -23.02
CA ARG A 91 -6.88 -11.77 -23.70
C ARG A 91 -5.96 -12.58 -22.78
N LEU A 92 -5.82 -12.16 -21.53
CA LEU A 92 -4.94 -12.77 -20.52
C LEU A 92 -5.66 -13.12 -19.20
N PRO A 93 -6.65 -14.04 -19.22
CA PRO A 93 -7.29 -14.55 -18.01
C PRO A 93 -6.31 -15.43 -17.18
N PRO A 94 -5.93 -15.05 -15.95
CA PRO A 94 -4.91 -15.76 -15.17
C PRO A 94 -5.21 -17.24 -14.93
N LYS A 95 -6.49 -17.62 -14.83
CA LYS A 95 -6.91 -19.01 -14.64
C LYS A 95 -6.53 -19.94 -15.79
N THR A 96 -6.38 -19.44 -17.02
CA THR A 96 -6.19 -20.27 -18.21
C THR A 96 -4.98 -19.88 -19.04
N THR A 97 -4.44 -18.68 -18.86
CA THR A 97 -3.18 -18.28 -19.49
C THR A 97 -2.04 -19.11 -18.90
N THR A 98 -1.27 -19.80 -19.75
CA THR A 98 -0.10 -20.60 -19.37
C THR A 98 1.20 -20.05 -19.98
N THR A 99 1.13 -18.91 -20.65
CA THR A 99 2.25 -18.30 -21.40
C THR A 99 2.91 -17.19 -20.60
N GLY A 100 4.23 -17.23 -20.51
CA GLY A 100 5.04 -16.23 -19.81
C GLY A 100 5.05 -16.42 -18.28
N PRO A 101 5.96 -15.74 -17.56
CA PRO A 101 6.10 -15.90 -16.11
C PRO A 101 5.08 -15.08 -15.30
N TRP A 102 4.56 -13.99 -15.87
CA TRP A 102 3.70 -13.03 -15.17
C TRP A 102 2.76 -12.33 -16.15
N ILE A 103 1.54 -12.06 -15.67
CA ILE A 103 0.60 -11.14 -16.32
C ILE A 103 0.64 -9.82 -15.55
N TRP A 104 0.79 -8.70 -16.26
CA TRP A 104 1.05 -7.39 -15.67
C TRP A 104 -0.02 -6.36 -16.02
N ILE A 105 -0.22 -5.42 -15.11
CA ILE A 105 -0.99 -4.21 -15.36
C ILE A 105 -0.36 -3.04 -14.62
N THR A 106 -0.38 -1.87 -15.25
CA THR A 106 0.16 -0.64 -14.66
C THR A 106 -0.88 0.47 -14.77
N CYS A 107 -0.84 1.38 -13.80
CA CYS A 107 -1.60 2.62 -13.85
C CYS A 107 -1.11 3.45 -15.04
N PRO A 108 -1.97 3.77 -16.03
CA PRO A 108 -1.58 4.65 -17.12
C PRO A 108 -1.40 6.08 -16.59
N VAL A 109 -0.32 6.74 -16.98
CA VAL A 109 0.01 8.10 -16.49
C VAL A 109 0.19 9.05 -17.65
N VAL A 110 -0.13 10.32 -17.48
CA VAL A 110 0.14 11.32 -18.53
C VAL A 110 1.65 11.49 -18.68
N LYS A 111 2.15 11.41 -19.92
CA LYS A 111 3.56 11.57 -20.26
C LYS A 111 4.02 13.02 -20.00
N ASN A 112 4.65 13.25 -18.87
CA ASN A 112 5.37 14.45 -18.46
C ASN A 112 6.90 14.17 -18.31
N GLU A 113 7.72 15.20 -18.11
CA GLU A 113 9.17 15.03 -17.89
C GLU A 113 9.48 14.13 -16.66
N GLU A 114 8.62 14.13 -15.64
CA GLU A 114 8.74 13.26 -14.46
C GLU A 114 8.35 11.79 -14.72
N SER A 115 7.57 11.47 -15.76
CA SER A 115 7.24 10.08 -16.09
C SER A 115 8.36 9.37 -16.83
N LYS A 116 9.39 10.10 -17.30
CA LYS A 116 10.70 9.51 -17.63
C LYS A 116 11.40 8.94 -16.39
N SER A 117 11.08 9.48 -15.20
CA SER A 117 11.52 8.96 -13.89
C SER A 117 10.54 7.93 -13.30
N ARG A 118 9.54 7.46 -14.06
CA ARG A 118 8.72 6.30 -13.67
C ARG A 118 9.31 5.08 -14.36
N HIS A 119 10.49 4.71 -13.83
CA HIS A 119 11.38 3.57 -14.10
C HIS A 119 10.63 2.29 -14.50
N ALA A 120 11.18 1.38 -15.32
CA ALA A 120 10.57 0.07 -15.61
C ALA A 120 10.95 -0.98 -14.55
N PRO A 121 10.13 -2.03 -14.27
CA PRO A 121 10.41 -2.96 -13.17
C PRO A 121 11.59 -3.89 -13.49
N GLU A 122 11.87 -4.09 -14.76
CA GLU A 122 13.00 -4.88 -15.26
C GLU A 122 14.19 -3.99 -15.68
N SER A 123 14.02 -2.66 -15.66
CA SER A 123 15.08 -1.68 -15.91
C SER A 123 15.52 -0.96 -14.64
N GLU A 124 15.16 -1.48 -13.45
CA GLU A 124 16.07 -1.26 -12.33
C GLU A 124 17.41 -1.78 -12.85
N GLU A 125 18.38 -0.87 -13.01
CA GLU A 125 19.78 -1.26 -12.98
C GLU A 125 19.85 -2.29 -11.85
N SER A 126 20.10 -3.55 -12.24
CA SER A 126 20.11 -4.70 -11.34
C SER A 126 20.69 -4.20 -10.03
N PRO A 127 20.03 -4.40 -8.88
CA PRO A 127 20.42 -3.74 -7.64
C PRO A 127 21.70 -4.40 -7.08
N GLU A 128 22.71 -4.60 -7.92
CA GLU A 128 23.99 -5.26 -7.71
C GLU A 128 24.74 -4.56 -6.60
N GLU A 129 24.85 -3.22 -6.65
CA GLU A 129 25.52 -2.47 -5.58
C GLU A 129 24.82 -2.69 -4.22
N MET A 130 23.49 -2.63 -4.20
CA MET A 130 22.70 -2.88 -2.99
C MET A 130 22.87 -4.33 -2.53
N THR A 131 22.80 -5.29 -3.44
CA THR A 131 22.88 -6.74 -3.18
C THR A 131 24.25 -7.14 -2.67
N ASP A 132 25.33 -6.57 -3.23
CA ASP A 132 26.71 -6.79 -2.81
C ASP A 132 26.92 -6.26 -1.38
N ARG A 133 26.48 -5.03 -1.12
CA ARG A 133 26.56 -4.42 0.22
C ARG A 133 25.71 -5.17 1.24
N ALA A 134 24.52 -5.58 0.87
CA ALA A 134 23.64 -6.39 1.73
C ALA A 134 24.22 -7.78 1.98
N SER A 135 24.90 -8.39 1.02
CA SER A 135 25.58 -9.67 1.18
C SER A 135 26.69 -9.61 2.24
N ALA A 136 27.37 -8.46 2.38
CA ALA A 136 28.31 -8.22 3.47
C ALA A 136 27.61 -8.20 4.85
N LEU A 137 26.46 -7.53 4.97
CA LEU A 137 25.64 -7.52 6.20
C LEU A 137 25.18 -8.93 6.58
N LEU A 138 24.67 -9.69 5.61
CA LEU A 138 24.23 -11.08 5.80
C LEU A 138 25.39 -12.00 6.23
N SER A 139 26.57 -11.81 5.64
CA SER A 139 27.78 -12.56 5.99
C SER A 139 28.27 -12.24 7.40
N GLN A 140 28.28 -10.95 7.77
CA GLN A 140 28.63 -10.51 9.12
C GLN A 140 27.69 -11.10 10.17
N PHE A 141 26.38 -11.06 9.93
CA PHE A 141 25.39 -11.67 10.82
C PHE A 141 25.61 -13.18 10.93
N SER A 142 25.90 -13.87 9.82
CA SER A 142 26.13 -15.32 9.81
C SER A 142 27.35 -15.69 10.66
N GLY A 143 28.46 -14.95 10.53
CA GLY A 143 29.63 -15.14 11.37
C GLY A 143 29.34 -14.90 12.86
N GLU A 144 28.58 -13.86 13.20
CA GLU A 144 28.21 -13.60 14.59
C GLU A 144 27.25 -14.66 15.16
N LYS A 145 26.31 -15.13 14.35
CA LYS A 145 25.41 -16.23 14.68
C LYS A 145 26.21 -17.49 15.03
N GLU A 146 27.20 -17.85 14.23
CA GLU A 146 28.08 -19.00 14.49
C GLU A 146 28.90 -18.82 15.78
N ARG A 147 29.46 -17.62 16.03
CA ARG A 147 30.18 -17.33 17.29
C ARG A 147 29.29 -17.51 18.51
N ILE A 148 28.05 -17.01 18.46
CA ILE A 148 27.09 -17.15 19.56
C ILE A 148 26.73 -18.62 19.79
N ILE A 149 26.51 -19.39 18.72
CA ILE A 149 26.22 -20.83 18.83
C ILE A 149 27.41 -21.57 19.45
N ASN A 150 28.62 -21.34 18.95
CA ASN A 150 29.84 -22.01 19.41
C ASN A 150 30.24 -21.62 20.85
N ALA A 151 29.97 -20.38 21.27
CA ALA A 151 30.19 -19.93 22.64
C ALA A 151 29.15 -20.50 23.64
N ASN A 152 28.08 -21.14 23.16
CA ASN A 152 26.97 -21.62 24.00
C ASN A 152 26.56 -23.08 23.66
N PRO A 153 27.51 -24.04 23.66
CA PRO A 153 27.26 -25.40 23.13
C PRO A 153 26.23 -26.21 23.93
N THR A 154 26.06 -25.90 25.22
CA THR A 154 25.10 -26.58 26.12
C THR A 154 23.81 -25.79 26.32
N SER A 155 23.68 -24.61 25.71
CA SER A 155 22.48 -23.78 25.89
C SER A 155 21.29 -24.33 25.12
N ALA A 156 20.11 -24.24 25.73
CA ALA A 156 18.86 -24.54 25.04
C ALA A 156 18.66 -23.63 23.81
N GLN A 157 18.03 -24.15 22.76
CA GLN A 157 17.78 -23.43 21.49
C GLN A 157 17.00 -22.12 21.68
N SER A 158 16.07 -22.08 22.64
CA SER A 158 15.32 -20.88 22.99
C SER A 158 16.22 -19.76 23.55
N SER A 159 17.24 -20.11 24.33
CA SER A 159 18.23 -19.15 24.85
C SER A 159 19.10 -18.58 23.74
N ILE A 160 19.50 -19.41 22.77
CA ILE A 160 20.26 -18.96 21.59
C ILE A 160 19.38 -18.03 20.74
N THR A 161 18.12 -18.41 20.49
CA THR A 161 17.17 -17.60 19.72
C THR A 161 16.93 -16.24 20.36
N ARG A 162 16.80 -16.17 21.69
CA ARG A 162 16.68 -14.91 22.42
C ARG A 162 17.94 -14.04 22.29
N LYS A 163 19.14 -14.62 22.31
CA LYS A 163 20.40 -13.88 22.09
C LYS A 163 20.51 -13.35 20.66
N LEU A 164 20.02 -14.10 19.66
CA LEU A 164 20.02 -13.68 18.26
C LEU A 164 18.94 -12.64 17.94
N GLY A 165 17.90 -12.51 18.77
CA GLY A 165 16.78 -11.60 18.56
C GLY A 165 17.21 -10.16 18.22
N PRO A 166 17.97 -9.47 19.10
CA PRO A 166 18.44 -8.11 18.84
C PRO A 166 19.29 -7.99 17.57
N LEU A 167 20.13 -8.99 17.27
CA LEU A 167 20.95 -8.99 16.06
C LEU A 167 20.13 -9.14 14.78
N ARG A 168 19.02 -9.91 14.83
CA ARG A 168 18.10 -10.05 13.70
C ARG A 168 17.35 -8.74 13.44
N GLU A 169 16.91 -8.06 14.50
CA GLU A 169 16.25 -6.76 14.34
C GLU A 169 17.23 -5.71 13.79
N GLN A 170 18.49 -5.68 14.27
CA GLN A 170 19.50 -4.80 13.70
C GLN A 170 19.78 -5.10 12.22
N LEU A 171 19.99 -6.37 11.87
CA LEU A 171 20.22 -6.77 10.47
C LEU A 171 19.04 -6.35 9.57
N LYS A 172 17.81 -6.51 10.08
CA LYS A 172 16.60 -6.10 9.37
C LYS A 172 16.61 -4.59 9.11
N GLU A 173 16.89 -3.77 10.12
CA GLU A 173 16.98 -2.31 10.00
C GLU A 173 18.09 -1.91 9.02
N ASP A 174 19.29 -2.48 9.16
CA ASP A 174 20.44 -2.19 8.28
C ASP A 174 20.14 -2.50 6.81
N ILE A 175 19.44 -3.62 6.53
CA ILE A 175 19.04 -3.99 5.15
C ILE A 175 18.04 -2.98 4.59
N LEU A 176 17.06 -2.53 5.39
CA LEU A 176 16.04 -1.59 4.93
C LEU A 176 16.63 -0.19 4.71
N ASP A 177 17.47 0.28 5.62
CA ASP A 177 18.17 1.56 5.49
C ASP A 177 19.10 1.56 4.27
N LEU A 178 19.81 0.46 4.03
CA LEU A 178 20.61 0.27 2.83
C LEU A 178 19.74 0.35 1.57
N ALA A 179 18.61 -0.35 1.55
CA ALA A 179 17.69 -0.34 0.41
C ALA A 179 17.18 1.07 0.09
N VAL A 180 16.80 1.85 1.11
CA VAL A 180 16.42 3.27 0.96
C VAL A 180 17.58 4.09 0.40
N SER A 181 18.79 3.92 0.93
CA SER A 181 19.98 4.66 0.48
C SER A 181 20.36 4.37 -0.98
N CYS A 182 20.05 3.16 -1.47
CA CYS A 182 20.29 2.73 -2.84
C CYS A 182 19.07 2.95 -3.76
N GLY A 183 17.98 3.55 -3.26
CA GLY A 183 16.75 3.80 -4.04
C GLY A 183 15.87 2.57 -4.30
N VAL A 184 16.22 1.40 -3.75
CA VAL A 184 15.45 0.14 -3.87
C VAL A 184 14.32 0.13 -2.85
N THR A 185 13.35 1.00 -3.06
CA THR A 185 12.29 1.31 -2.09
C THR A 185 10.97 0.62 -2.39
N SER A 186 10.82 -0.04 -3.54
CA SER A 186 9.57 -0.69 -3.91
C SER A 186 9.18 -1.83 -2.97
N GLY A 187 7.89 -2.09 -2.87
CA GLY A 187 7.37 -3.26 -2.18
C GLY A 187 5.98 -3.62 -2.66
N LYS A 188 5.42 -4.70 -2.09
CA LYS A 188 4.19 -5.32 -2.61
C LYS A 188 3.34 -5.98 -1.55
N TRP A 189 2.04 -5.77 -1.63
CA TRP A 189 1.02 -6.58 -0.99
C TRP A 189 0.81 -7.87 -1.77
N MET A 190 0.80 -9.01 -1.07
CA MET A 190 0.64 -10.34 -1.68
C MET A 190 -0.73 -10.94 -1.35
N LEU A 191 -1.45 -11.38 -2.38
CA LEU A 191 -2.72 -12.10 -2.28
C LEU A 191 -2.58 -13.50 -2.88
N PHE A 192 -3.31 -14.45 -2.32
CA PHE A 192 -3.30 -15.85 -2.73
C PHE A 192 -4.72 -16.38 -3.02
N PRO A 193 -5.45 -15.82 -4.01
CA PRO A 193 -6.77 -16.35 -4.38
C PRO A 193 -6.69 -17.78 -4.89
N LYS A 194 -7.78 -18.53 -4.67
CA LYS A 194 -7.98 -19.85 -5.28
C LYS A 194 -8.12 -19.73 -6.80
N PRO A 195 -7.82 -20.78 -7.59
CA PRO A 195 -7.98 -20.76 -9.04
C PRO A 195 -9.39 -20.41 -9.53
N ASP A 196 -10.43 -20.69 -8.74
CA ASP A 196 -11.81 -20.34 -9.09
C ASP A 196 -12.13 -18.86 -8.91
N ASP A 197 -11.42 -18.18 -8.00
CA ASP A 197 -11.60 -16.76 -7.70
C ASP A 197 -10.61 -15.85 -8.43
N VAL A 198 -9.50 -16.40 -8.94
CA VAL A 198 -8.36 -15.59 -9.45
C VAL A 198 -8.78 -14.57 -10.50
N ASN A 199 -9.61 -14.94 -11.48
CA ASN A 199 -10.04 -14.01 -12.53
C ASN A 199 -10.89 -12.86 -11.98
N ARG A 200 -11.74 -13.14 -10.99
CA ARG A 200 -12.58 -12.13 -10.32
C ARG A 200 -11.72 -11.18 -9.49
N VAL A 201 -10.80 -11.73 -8.70
CA VAL A 201 -9.88 -10.93 -7.86
C VAL A 201 -8.95 -10.09 -8.73
N TRP A 202 -8.40 -10.67 -9.80
CA TRP A 202 -7.53 -9.97 -10.75
C TRP A 202 -8.25 -8.84 -11.47
N ARG A 203 -9.52 -9.02 -11.85
CA ARG A 203 -10.34 -7.94 -12.43
C ARG A 203 -10.41 -6.72 -11.50
N LEU A 204 -10.77 -6.93 -10.23
CA LEU A 204 -10.87 -5.85 -9.24
C LEU A 204 -9.53 -5.11 -9.05
N VAL A 205 -8.43 -5.86 -9.00
CA VAL A 205 -7.07 -5.29 -8.94
C VAL A 205 -6.77 -4.50 -10.21
N ALA A 206 -7.06 -5.05 -11.37
CA ALA A 206 -6.77 -4.44 -12.66
C ALA A 206 -7.50 -3.10 -12.84
N GLU A 207 -8.82 -3.08 -12.59
CA GLU A 207 -9.63 -1.88 -12.65
C GLU A 207 -9.10 -0.81 -11.68
N ALA A 208 -8.86 -1.19 -10.42
CA ALA A 208 -8.41 -0.24 -9.40
C ALA A 208 -6.97 0.27 -9.59
N VAL A 209 -6.07 -0.51 -10.21
CA VAL A 209 -4.73 -0.04 -10.61
C VAL A 209 -4.84 0.98 -11.74
N VAL A 210 -5.69 0.73 -12.74
CA VAL A 210 -5.87 1.63 -13.88
C VAL A 210 -6.52 2.95 -13.48
N ASP A 211 -7.44 2.90 -12.52
CA ASP A 211 -8.06 4.09 -11.93
C ASP A 211 -7.13 4.86 -10.96
N GLY A 212 -5.91 4.37 -10.73
CA GLY A 212 -4.95 4.97 -9.80
C GLY A 212 -5.35 4.90 -8.33
N ARG A 213 -6.30 4.01 -7.98
CA ARG A 213 -6.76 3.81 -6.60
C ARG A 213 -5.81 2.94 -5.79
N LEU A 214 -5.25 1.91 -6.41
CA LEU A 214 -4.19 1.09 -5.80
C LEU A 214 -2.81 1.73 -6.05
N GLY A 215 -1.75 0.94 -6.02
CA GLY A 215 -0.44 1.44 -6.42
C GLY A 215 -0.25 1.48 -7.94
N ASP A 216 0.99 1.72 -8.36
CA ASP A 216 1.34 2.01 -9.74
C ASP A 216 1.33 0.77 -10.65
N THR A 217 1.54 -0.41 -10.09
CA THR A 217 1.71 -1.66 -10.83
C THR A 217 1.14 -2.84 -10.06
N ALA A 218 0.62 -3.84 -10.78
CA ALA A 218 0.29 -5.15 -10.22
C ALA A 218 0.68 -6.27 -11.18
N LYS A 219 0.87 -7.47 -10.62
CA LYS A 219 1.10 -8.68 -11.40
C LYS A 219 0.38 -9.88 -10.81
N VAL A 220 0.08 -10.85 -11.67
CA VAL A 220 -0.50 -12.13 -11.27
C VAL A 220 0.23 -13.29 -11.94
N ALA A 221 0.44 -14.36 -11.17
CA ALA A 221 1.00 -15.60 -11.67
C ALA A 221 -0.03 -16.26 -12.62
N PRO A 222 0.38 -16.65 -13.85
CA PRO A 222 -0.46 -17.41 -14.75
C PRO A 222 -0.77 -18.81 -14.18
N ALA A 223 -1.59 -19.57 -14.92
CA ALA A 223 -1.84 -20.96 -14.61
C ALA A 223 -0.58 -21.80 -14.81
N ASP A 224 -0.35 -22.76 -13.90
CA ASP A 224 0.76 -23.70 -14.05
C ASP A 224 0.61 -24.48 -15.37
N PRO A 225 1.69 -24.63 -16.16
CA PRO A 225 1.63 -25.40 -17.39
C PRO A 225 1.33 -26.88 -17.06
N PRO A 226 0.57 -27.59 -17.92
CA PRO A 226 0.32 -29.01 -17.72
C PRO A 226 1.65 -29.78 -17.65
N ASN A 227 1.90 -30.48 -16.55
CA ASN A 227 3.07 -31.34 -16.42
C ASN A 227 2.69 -32.80 -16.73
N PRO A 228 3.19 -33.40 -17.82
CA PRO A 228 2.86 -34.77 -18.19
C PRO A 228 3.51 -35.84 -17.29
N PHE A 229 4.45 -35.48 -16.41
CA PHE A 229 5.19 -36.40 -15.54
C PHE A 229 4.73 -36.40 -14.08
N THR A 230 4.04 -35.34 -13.66
CA THR A 230 3.41 -35.26 -12.35
C THR A 230 1.91 -35.28 -12.59
N GLY A 231 1.22 -36.39 -12.28
CA GLY A 231 -0.24 -36.48 -12.41
C GLY A 231 -0.95 -35.30 -11.73
N GLU A 232 -2.19 -34.99 -12.13
CA GLU A 232 -3.00 -33.79 -11.81
C GLU A 232 -2.66 -33.04 -10.48
N GLN A 233 -1.51 -32.38 -10.39
CA GLN A 233 -1.23 -31.43 -9.33
C GLN A 233 -1.83 -30.11 -9.78
N ARG A 234 -3.10 -29.92 -9.42
CA ARG A 234 -3.80 -28.67 -9.68
C ARG A 234 -3.22 -27.58 -8.80
N GLN A 235 -2.87 -26.47 -9.43
CA GLN A 235 -2.45 -25.24 -8.76
C GLN A 235 -3.44 -24.91 -7.63
N SER A 236 -2.96 -24.77 -6.40
CA SER A 236 -3.82 -24.57 -5.22
C SER A 236 -4.23 -23.10 -5.03
N SER A 237 -3.41 -22.17 -5.54
CA SER A 237 -3.63 -20.73 -5.50
C SER A 237 -2.77 -20.01 -6.54
N HIS A 238 -3.18 -18.81 -6.93
CA HIS A 238 -2.36 -17.89 -7.72
C HIS A 238 -1.79 -16.80 -6.81
N LEU A 239 -0.56 -16.35 -7.08
CA LEU A 239 0.00 -15.17 -6.43
C LEU A 239 -0.39 -13.92 -7.21
N ILE A 240 -1.04 -12.96 -6.55
CA ILE A 240 -1.21 -11.59 -7.05
C ILE A 240 -0.35 -10.66 -6.18
N CYS A 241 0.41 -9.78 -6.81
CA CYS A 241 1.15 -8.73 -6.12
C CYS A 241 0.63 -7.36 -6.55
N VAL A 242 0.27 -6.52 -5.57
CA VAL A 242 -0.06 -5.10 -5.77
C VAL A 242 1.10 -4.28 -5.20
N TYR A 243 1.78 -3.53 -6.06
CA TYR A 243 2.98 -2.80 -5.68
C TYR A 243 2.65 -1.44 -5.05
N THR A 244 3.55 -0.94 -4.22
CA THR A 244 3.66 0.48 -3.89
C THR A 244 5.07 0.95 -4.19
N LYS A 245 5.23 2.26 -4.39
CA LYS A 245 6.49 2.84 -4.85
C LYS A 245 7.58 2.80 -3.78
N ASP A 246 7.20 3.07 -2.53
CA ASP A 246 8.12 3.17 -1.40
C ASP A 246 7.53 2.43 -0.20
N PHE A 247 8.25 1.44 0.33
CA PHE A 247 7.85 0.69 1.51
C PHE A 247 8.00 1.51 2.80
N SER A 248 8.84 2.54 2.81
CA SER A 248 9.06 3.42 3.96
C SER A 248 7.98 4.50 4.08
N ASP A 249 7.28 4.80 2.98
CA ASP A 249 6.05 5.60 2.98
C ASP A 249 4.88 4.78 3.53
N LEU A 250 4.80 4.73 4.85
CA LEU A 250 3.73 4.02 5.57
C LEU A 250 2.33 4.57 5.27
N ASP A 251 2.20 5.82 4.84
CA ASP A 251 0.90 6.41 4.55
C ASP A 251 0.38 5.93 3.19
N ASP A 252 1.24 5.85 2.17
CA ASP A 252 0.87 5.22 0.90
C ASP A 252 0.59 3.72 1.06
N VAL A 253 1.43 3.00 1.82
CA VAL A 253 1.23 1.56 2.11
C VAL A 253 -0.12 1.32 2.80
N ARG A 254 -0.51 2.18 3.74
CA ARG A 254 -1.83 2.12 4.42
C ARG A 254 -2.98 2.53 3.51
N ARG A 255 -2.80 3.57 2.68
CA ARG A 255 -3.80 4.02 1.71
C ARG A 255 -4.16 2.89 0.76
N VAL A 256 -3.16 2.22 0.19
CA VAL A 256 -3.38 1.07 -0.70
C VAL A 256 -4.06 -0.08 0.04
N LEU A 257 -3.64 -0.39 1.28
CA LEU A 257 -4.31 -1.41 2.09
C LEU A 257 -5.80 -1.06 2.35
N ALA A 258 -6.11 0.20 2.67
CA ALA A 258 -7.48 0.64 2.91
C ALA A 258 -8.36 0.45 1.66
N GLU A 259 -7.86 0.85 0.48
CA GLU A 259 -8.55 0.60 -0.78
C GLU A 259 -8.72 -0.91 -1.07
N MET A 260 -7.73 -1.74 -0.75
CA MET A 260 -7.86 -3.19 -0.86
C MET A 260 -8.94 -3.76 0.07
N VAL A 261 -9.11 -3.22 1.27
CA VAL A 261 -10.19 -3.62 2.19
C VAL A 261 -11.56 -3.22 1.63
N GLU A 262 -11.70 -2.01 1.10
CA GLU A 262 -12.97 -1.53 0.52
C GLU A 262 -13.36 -2.31 -0.75
N LEU A 263 -12.38 -2.76 -1.55
CA LEU A 263 -12.59 -3.64 -2.70
C LEU A 263 -12.85 -5.11 -2.32
N GLY A 264 -12.79 -5.46 -1.03
CA GLY A 264 -12.93 -6.85 -0.56
C GLY A 264 -11.76 -7.77 -0.96
N LEU A 265 -10.59 -7.18 -1.24
CA LEU A 265 -9.34 -7.87 -1.58
C LEU A 265 -8.51 -8.22 -0.34
N ALA A 266 -8.70 -7.48 0.75
CA ALA A 266 -8.02 -7.70 2.02
C ALA A 266 -9.03 -7.95 3.16
N PRO A 267 -8.68 -8.75 4.18
CA PRO A 267 -9.48 -8.91 5.39
C PRO A 267 -9.82 -7.57 6.05
N ARG A 268 -11.10 -7.33 6.34
CA ARG A 268 -11.52 -6.15 7.13
C ARG A 268 -11.18 -6.31 8.61
N ASN A 269 -11.23 -7.55 9.10
CA ASN A 269 -10.94 -7.87 10.50
C ASN A 269 -9.78 -8.87 10.61
N ALA A 270 -9.07 -8.81 11.74
CA ALA A 270 -7.98 -9.74 12.02
C ALA A 270 -8.42 -11.22 12.18
N ALA A 271 -9.71 -11.47 12.37
CA ALA A 271 -10.26 -12.83 12.42
C ALA A 271 -10.26 -13.51 11.04
N ASP A 272 -10.37 -12.74 9.96
CA ASP A 272 -10.55 -13.25 8.59
C ASP A 272 -9.21 -13.56 7.89
N GLY A 273 -8.13 -13.65 8.67
CA GLY A 273 -6.78 -13.87 8.17
C GLY A 273 -5.95 -12.59 8.05
N ALA A 274 -4.84 -12.67 7.32
CA ALA A 274 -3.98 -11.53 7.02
C ALA A 274 -3.40 -11.66 5.62
N ILE A 275 -3.32 -10.55 4.91
CA ILE A 275 -2.38 -10.37 3.81
C ILE A 275 -1.07 -9.75 4.32
N TYR A 276 0.02 -10.01 3.60
CA TYR A 276 1.37 -9.62 3.97
C TYR A 276 1.98 -8.70 2.91
N TYR A 277 2.76 -7.74 3.38
CA TYR A 277 3.52 -6.82 2.57
C TYR A 277 5.00 -7.22 2.61
N LYS A 278 5.64 -7.35 1.45
CA LYS A 278 7.07 -7.68 1.32
C LYS A 278 7.78 -6.54 0.57
N ALA A 279 8.88 -6.05 1.12
CA ALA A 279 9.77 -5.11 0.43
C ALA A 279 10.58 -5.85 -0.64
N ASP A 280 10.85 -5.20 -1.78
CA ASP A 280 11.51 -5.84 -2.92
C ASP A 280 12.96 -6.19 -2.64
N VAL A 281 13.63 -5.43 -1.76
CA VAL A 281 14.95 -5.80 -1.22
C VAL A 281 14.98 -7.24 -0.68
N TYR A 282 13.94 -7.70 0.01
CA TYR A 282 13.89 -9.07 0.51
C TYR A 282 13.73 -10.11 -0.60
N THR A 283 13.15 -9.73 -1.75
CA THR A 283 13.10 -10.59 -2.92
C THR A 283 14.47 -10.67 -3.59
N TYR A 284 15.17 -9.55 -3.77
CA TYR A 284 16.52 -9.53 -4.35
C TYR A 284 17.53 -10.31 -3.50
N LEU A 285 17.39 -10.26 -2.17
CA LEU A 285 18.25 -11.00 -1.23
C LEU A 285 17.80 -12.45 -0.98
N ASN A 286 16.79 -12.94 -1.70
CA ASN A 286 16.22 -14.29 -1.51
C ASN A 286 15.79 -14.58 -0.05
N ILE A 287 15.29 -13.56 0.65
CA ILE A 287 14.74 -13.69 2.01
C ILE A 287 13.30 -14.21 1.89
N ASP A 288 13.15 -15.53 2.05
CA ASP A 288 11.87 -16.23 2.14
C ASP A 288 11.55 -16.65 3.59
N SER A 289 10.45 -17.38 3.82
CA SER A 289 10.06 -17.83 5.17
C SER A 289 11.02 -18.82 5.83
N SER A 290 11.88 -19.46 5.04
CA SER A 290 12.86 -20.48 5.43
C SER A 290 14.31 -19.95 5.41
N ASN A 291 14.51 -18.62 5.30
CA ASN A 291 15.84 -18.04 5.21
C ASN A 291 16.73 -18.41 6.42
N PRO A 292 18.04 -18.61 6.21
CA PRO A 292 18.96 -19.08 7.26
C PRO A 292 19.21 -18.05 8.37
N TYR A 293 18.85 -16.78 8.14
CA TYR A 293 19.05 -15.68 9.08
C TYR A 293 17.96 -15.63 10.16
N GLY A 294 16.80 -16.24 9.89
CA GLY A 294 15.62 -16.18 10.76
C GLY A 294 14.91 -14.83 10.71
N LEU A 295 15.06 -14.10 9.60
CA LEU A 295 14.33 -12.86 9.35
C LEU A 295 12.89 -13.15 8.93
N LYS A 296 11.96 -12.24 9.23
CA LYS A 296 10.58 -12.35 8.71
C LYS A 296 10.58 -11.92 7.25
N ALA A 297 10.03 -12.75 6.36
CA ALA A 297 9.95 -12.45 4.93
C ALA A 297 8.94 -11.35 4.56
N SER A 298 8.11 -10.91 5.51
CA SER A 298 7.14 -9.81 5.35
C SER A 298 7.54 -8.65 6.25
N LEU A 299 7.49 -7.44 5.71
CA LEU A 299 7.74 -6.21 6.46
C LEU A 299 6.51 -5.78 7.28
N TYR A 300 5.33 -5.80 6.66
CA TYR A 300 4.06 -5.50 7.31
C TYR A 300 3.05 -6.61 7.12
N SER A 301 2.04 -6.66 7.99
CA SER A 301 0.80 -7.37 7.72
C SER A 301 -0.39 -6.44 7.86
N SER A 302 -1.47 -6.78 7.17
CA SER A 302 -2.77 -6.10 7.32
C SER A 302 -3.23 -6.02 8.78
N LYS A 303 -2.92 -7.02 9.61
CA LYS A 303 -3.23 -7.02 11.05
C LYS A 303 -2.41 -5.97 11.81
N ASP A 304 -1.12 -5.88 11.52
CA ASP A 304 -0.23 -4.92 12.18
C ASP A 304 -0.69 -3.48 11.88
N LEU A 305 -1.07 -3.22 10.63
CA LEU A 305 -1.50 -1.89 10.20
C LEU A 305 -2.94 -1.54 10.63
N ALA A 306 -3.84 -2.51 10.73
CA ALA A 306 -5.20 -2.30 11.25
C ALA A 306 -5.23 -1.97 12.76
N GLY A 307 -4.23 -2.39 13.53
CA GLY A 307 -4.08 -2.05 14.95
C GLY A 307 -3.58 -0.63 15.20
N LEU A 308 -2.78 -0.09 14.28
CA LEU A 308 -2.13 1.23 14.40
C LEU A 308 -3.10 2.42 14.21
N SER A 309 -4.25 2.21 13.54
CA SER A 309 -5.29 3.23 13.37
C SER A 309 -6.08 3.52 14.64
N LYS A 310 -6.01 2.66 15.65
CA LYS A 310 -6.73 2.85 16.94
C LYS A 310 -5.98 3.76 17.92
N THR A 311 -4.73 4.14 17.64
CA THR A 311 -3.86 4.90 18.57
C THR A 311 -3.75 6.40 18.30
N THR A 312 -4.45 6.98 17.32
CA THR A 312 -4.31 8.42 16.97
C THR A 312 -5.54 9.31 17.27
N HIS A 313 -6.53 8.82 18.02
CA HIS A 313 -7.54 9.69 18.64
C HIS A 313 -7.35 9.82 20.15
N THR A 314 -6.23 10.41 20.56
CA THR A 314 -6.09 10.98 21.91
C THR A 314 -6.50 12.44 21.85
N LYS A 315 -7.70 12.76 22.34
CA LYS A 315 -8.11 14.14 22.68
C LYS A 315 -7.07 14.76 23.64
N PRO A 316 -6.83 16.09 23.58
CA PRO A 316 -5.92 16.75 24.50
C PRO A 316 -6.55 16.77 25.90
N SER A 317 -6.00 15.96 26.81
CA SER A 317 -6.32 16.02 28.23
C SER A 317 -5.24 16.82 28.94
N ALA A 318 -5.51 18.10 29.16
CA ALA A 318 -4.87 18.85 30.24
C ALA A 318 -5.30 18.24 31.57
N LEU A 319 -4.36 17.74 32.38
CA LEU A 319 -4.30 17.96 33.83
C LEU A 319 -3.04 17.28 34.37
N GLY A 320 -2.29 18.03 35.17
CA GLY A 320 -0.95 17.69 35.64
C GLY A 320 -0.90 16.53 36.63
N GLY A 321 0.25 15.86 36.62
CA GLY A 321 0.62 14.83 37.59
C GLY A 321 2.12 14.61 37.51
N SER A 322 2.87 15.34 38.34
CA SER A 322 4.31 15.24 38.50
C SER A 322 4.71 13.83 38.96
N THR A 323 5.60 13.16 38.23
CA THR A 323 6.36 12.04 38.79
C THR A 323 7.82 12.10 38.36
N LYS A 324 8.68 12.14 39.38
CA LYS A 324 10.12 12.42 39.36
C LYS A 324 10.90 11.38 38.55
N ARG A 325 11.66 11.85 37.58
CA ARG A 325 12.68 11.09 36.83
C ARG A 325 13.96 11.04 37.68
N LYS A 326 14.33 9.86 38.20
CA LYS A 326 15.67 9.63 38.78
C LYS A 326 16.68 9.51 37.63
N GLN A 327 17.55 10.51 37.50
CA GLN A 327 18.79 10.40 36.74
C GLN A 327 19.77 9.57 37.55
N GLN A 328 20.31 8.50 36.97
CA GLN A 328 21.54 7.86 37.43
C GLN A 328 22.63 8.21 36.42
N THR A 329 23.57 9.05 36.86
CA THR A 329 24.81 9.39 36.18
C THR A 329 25.79 8.24 36.27
N LEU A 330 26.31 7.81 35.11
CA LEU A 330 27.51 7.00 34.96
C LEU A 330 28.73 7.86 35.27
N THR A 331 29.52 7.48 36.27
CA THR A 331 30.87 8.02 36.49
C THR A 331 31.82 6.86 36.76
N THR A 332 32.63 6.59 35.74
CA THR A 332 34.05 6.20 35.73
C THR A 332 34.63 5.57 37.01
N MET A 333 34.98 4.29 36.92
CA MET A 333 35.89 3.61 37.85
C MET A 333 37.22 3.35 37.13
N LEU A 334 38.21 4.17 37.44
CA LEU A 334 39.64 3.93 37.18
C LEU A 334 40.37 4.09 38.52
N GLY A 335 41.15 3.07 38.89
CA GLY A 335 42.44 3.27 39.57
C GLY A 335 42.46 3.42 41.10
N ASP A 336 42.94 2.34 41.74
CA ASP A 336 43.97 2.32 42.80
C ASP A 336 43.72 2.86 44.21
N GLY A 337 44.23 2.09 45.19
CA GLY A 337 44.50 2.62 46.53
C GLY A 337 44.42 1.63 47.70
N LYS A 338 44.99 0.43 47.57
CA LYS A 338 45.14 -0.52 48.68
C LYS A 338 46.06 0.08 49.77
N LYS A 339 45.50 0.57 50.89
CA LYS A 339 46.24 0.81 52.15
C LYS A 339 45.62 0.03 53.30
N ARG A 340 46.28 -1.08 53.63
CA ARG A 340 46.15 -1.83 54.89
C ARG A 340 46.64 -0.95 56.05
N ARG A 341 45.86 -0.86 57.12
CA ARG A 341 46.34 -0.54 58.47
C ARG A 341 45.42 -1.15 59.52
N ARG A 342 45.71 -2.39 59.89
CA ARG A 342 45.94 -2.90 61.26
C ARG A 342 45.95 -4.42 61.22
#